data_AF-A0A1I7IUY1-F1
#
_entry.id   AF-A0A1I7IUY1-F1
#
_cell.length_a   1.000
_cell.length_b   1.000
_cell.length_c   1.000
_cell.angle_alpha   90.00
_cell.angle_beta   90.00
_cell.angle_gamma   90.00
#
_symmetry.space_group_name_H-M   'P 1'
#
loop_
_entity.id
_entity.type
_entity.pdbx_description
1 polymer ?
#
loop_
_entity_poly.entity_id
_entity_poly.type
_entity_poly.pdbx_seq_one_letter_code
_entity_poly.pdbx_strand_id
1 'polypeptide(L)'
;MNSDEKAIVILKRNREDKGLDVEIPLNISANELIYGLNKGFDLGINMDDPKECFLRVENPIVLLRGEKQVKDYGVRNGSCIYVRH
;
A
#
# COMPACT_ATOMS: atom_id res chain seq x y z
N MET A 1 -12.02 -5.81 22.87
CA MET A 1 -11.67 -6.46 21.58
C MET A 1 -11.30 -5.33 20.63
N ASN A 2 -10.02 -5.18 20.31
CA ASN A 2 -9.56 -4.38 19.17
C ASN A 2 -8.32 -5.11 18.67
N SER A 3 -8.52 -6.06 17.78
CA SER A 3 -7.43 -6.59 16.99
C SER A 3 -7.09 -5.49 15.99
N ASP A 4 -5.87 -4.97 16.00
CA ASP A 4 -5.38 -4.13 14.91
C ASP A 4 -5.74 -4.81 13.59
N GLU A 5 -6.62 -4.20 12.80
CA GLU A 5 -7.04 -4.78 11.53
C GLU A 5 -5.82 -4.79 10.59
N LYS A 6 -5.40 -5.98 10.20
CA LYS A 6 -4.25 -6.18 9.32
C LYS A 6 -4.65 -6.98 8.10
N ALA A 7 -3.91 -6.79 7.02
CA ALA A 7 -4.02 -7.62 5.83
C ALA A 7 -2.64 -8.09 5.36
N ILE A 8 -2.59 -9.30 4.81
CA ILE A 8 -1.45 -9.81 4.05
C ILE A 8 -1.69 -9.44 2.58
N VAL A 9 -0.84 -8.56 2.04
CA VAL A 9 -0.92 -8.08 0.66
C VAL A 9 0.33 -8.49 -0.11
N ILE A 10 0.21 -8.54 -1.44
CA ILE A 10 1.35 -8.84 -2.31
C ILE A 10 1.93 -7.53 -2.84
N LEU A 11 3.12 -7.17 -2.36
CA LEU A 11 3.88 -6.01 -2.84
C LEU A 11 4.62 -6.38 -4.12
N LYS A 12 4.39 -5.65 -5.22
CA LYS A 12 5.00 -5.90 -6.53
C LYS A 12 5.63 -4.64 -7.10
N ARG A 13 6.78 -4.77 -7.76
CA ARG A 13 7.38 -3.68 -8.53
C ARG A 13 6.70 -3.46 -9.88
N ASN A 14 6.21 -4.53 -10.50
CA ASN A 14 5.46 -4.55 -11.75
C ASN A 14 4.60 -5.83 -11.83
N ARG A 15 3.84 -6.02 -12.91
CA ARG A 15 2.93 -7.18 -13.06
C ARG A 15 3.63 -8.54 -13.16
N GLU A 16 4.82 -8.57 -13.73
CA GLU A 16 5.63 -9.79 -13.93
C GLU A 16 6.39 -10.21 -12.67
N ASP A 17 6.47 -9.30 -11.67
CA ASP A 17 7.11 -9.58 -10.39
C ASP A 17 6.33 -10.65 -9.62
N LYS A 18 7.05 -11.62 -9.05
CA LYS A 18 6.47 -12.65 -8.17
C LYS A 18 5.79 -12.02 -6.95
N GLY A 19 6.30 -10.87 -6.52
CA GLY A 19 5.83 -10.13 -5.37
C GLY A 19 6.36 -10.67 -4.05
N LEU A 20 6.16 -9.87 -3.00
CA LEU A 20 6.45 -10.23 -1.61
C LEU A 20 5.17 -10.12 -0.79
N ASP A 21 4.89 -11.14 0.01
CA ASP A 21 3.81 -11.07 1.00
C ASP A 21 4.23 -10.15 2.15
N VAL A 22 3.45 -9.09 2.38
CA VAL A 22 3.69 -8.09 3.42
C VAL A 22 2.45 -7.97 4.29
N GLU A 23 2.63 -8.06 5.60
CA GLU A 23 1.58 -7.74 6.57
C GLU A 23 1.52 -6.22 6.75
N ILE A 24 0.36 -5.63 6.49
CA ILE A 24 0.14 -4.18 6.61
C ILE A 24 -1.02 -3.89 7.58
N PRO A 25 -0.95 -2.80 8.36
CA PRO A 25 -2.09 -2.30 9.11
C PRO A 25 -3.10 -1.62 8.17
N LEU A 26 -4.40 -1.82 8.42
CA LEU A 26 -5.50 -1.25 7.65
C LEU A 26 -6.08 0.03 8.29
N ASN A 27 -5.80 0.26 9.56
CA ASN A 27 -6.28 1.39 10.38
C ASN A 27 -5.42 2.66 10.30
N ILE A 28 -4.43 2.69 9.41
CA ILE A 28 -3.59 3.87 9.13
C ILE A 28 -4.02 4.57 7.85
N SER A 29 -3.55 5.79 7.63
CA SER A 29 -3.78 6.51 6.38
C SER A 29 -2.98 5.89 5.22
N ALA A 30 -3.42 6.15 4.00
CA ALA A 30 -2.68 5.75 2.81
C ALA A 30 -1.26 6.36 2.81
N ASN A 31 -1.10 7.63 3.21
CA ASN A 31 0.21 8.28 3.30
C ASN A 31 1.14 7.61 4.32
N GLU A 32 0.62 7.23 5.49
CA GLU A 32 1.38 6.50 6.50
C GLU A 32 1.86 5.13 5.95
N LEU A 33 1.00 4.44 5.21
CA LEU A 33 1.36 3.17 4.57
C LEU A 33 2.44 3.37 3.51
N ILE A 34 2.27 4.37 2.64
CA ILE A 34 3.26 4.71 1.59
C ILE A 34 4.61 5.03 2.24
N TYR A 35 4.62 5.85 3.30
CA TYR A 35 5.82 6.20 4.03
C TYR A 35 6.53 4.96 4.59
N GLY A 36 5.78 4.08 5.28
CA GLY A 36 6.32 2.86 5.88
C GLY A 36 6.92 1.92 4.84
N LEU A 37 6.21 1.68 3.73
CA LEU A 37 6.71 0.84 2.63
C LEU A 37 7.92 1.48 1.95
N ASN A 38 7.89 2.80 1.71
CA ASN A 38 8.98 3.52 1.08
C ASN A 38 10.28 3.43 1.89
N LYS A 39 10.20 3.60 3.22
CA LYS A 39 11.36 3.46 4.12
C LYS A 39 11.78 2.01 4.33
N GLY A 40 10.83 1.08 4.43
CA GLY A 40 11.12 -0.33 4.70
C GLY A 40 11.72 -1.08 3.51
N PHE A 41 11.36 -0.69 2.28
CA PHE A 41 11.80 -1.35 1.04
C PHE A 41 12.67 -0.47 0.14
N ASP A 42 13.05 0.73 0.61
CA ASP A 42 13.84 1.71 -0.14
C ASP A 42 13.28 1.96 -1.55
N LEU A 43 11.99 2.31 -1.62
CA LEU A 43 11.27 2.40 -2.90
C LEU A 43 11.63 3.67 -3.70
N GLY A 44 12.20 4.68 -3.05
CA GLY A 44 12.56 5.96 -3.66
C GLY A 44 11.35 6.82 -4.07
N ILE A 45 10.22 6.68 -3.39
CA ILE A 45 9.03 7.54 -3.59
C ILE A 45 9.29 8.90 -2.95
N ASN A 46 9.09 9.98 -3.70
CA ASN A 46 9.15 11.33 -3.15
C ASN A 46 7.85 11.65 -2.39
N MET A 47 7.92 11.67 -1.05
CA MET A 47 6.76 11.96 -0.20
C MET A 47 6.34 13.43 -0.24
N ASP A 48 7.24 14.33 -0.63
CA ASP A 48 6.99 15.77 -0.73
C ASP A 48 6.31 16.17 -2.04
N ASP A 49 6.26 15.27 -3.04
CA ASP A 49 5.49 15.45 -4.27
C ASP A 49 4.18 14.64 -4.25
N PRO A 50 3.02 15.30 -4.08
CA PRO A 50 1.72 14.62 -4.08
C PRO A 50 1.41 13.84 -5.38
N LYS A 51 2.10 14.16 -6.49
CA LYS A 51 1.96 13.43 -7.76
C LYS A 51 2.70 12.10 -7.74
N GLU A 52 3.73 11.94 -6.91
CA GLU A 52 4.51 10.71 -6.78
C GLU A 52 4.09 9.90 -5.54
N CYS A 53 3.47 10.53 -4.55
CA CYS A 53 3.01 9.91 -3.31
C CYS A 53 1.69 9.13 -3.50
N PHE A 54 1.74 8.01 -4.23
CA PHE A 54 0.61 7.10 -4.39
C PHE A 54 1.06 5.63 -4.55
N LEU A 55 0.13 4.71 -4.27
CA LEU A 55 0.27 3.29 -4.61
C LEU A 55 -0.94 2.82 -5.41
N ARG A 56 -0.72 1.92 -6.36
CA ARG A 56 -1.81 1.27 -7.10
C ARG A 56 -2.14 -0.05 -6.46
N VAL A 57 -3.41 -0.34 -6.31
CA VAL A 57 -3.90 -1.61 -5.79
C VAL A 57 -4.73 -2.30 -6.85
N GLU A 58 -4.61 -3.62 -6.94
CA GLU A 58 -5.55 -4.50 -7.64
C GLU A 58 -6.26 -5.40 -6.61
N ASN A 59 -7.51 -5.76 -6.91
CA ASN A 59 -8.43 -6.49 -6.02
C ASN A 59 -8.70 -5.77 -4.67
N PRO A 60 -9.31 -4.57 -4.68
CA PRO A 60 -9.92 -3.88 -5.82
C PRO A 60 -8.95 -2.97 -6.59
N ILE A 61 -9.34 -2.55 -7.81
CA ILE A 61 -8.57 -1.57 -8.59
C ILE A 61 -8.76 -0.19 -7.97
N VAL A 62 -7.75 0.31 -7.26
CA VAL A 62 -7.84 1.60 -6.56
C VAL A 62 -6.48 2.27 -6.41
N LEU A 63 -6.48 3.59 -6.23
CA LEU A 63 -5.30 4.40 -5.99
C LEU A 63 -5.26 4.83 -4.51
N LEU A 64 -4.28 4.30 -3.75
CA LEU A 64 -4.02 4.70 -2.37
C LEU A 64 -3.21 5.99 -2.36
N ARG A 65 -3.73 7.03 -1.69
CA ARG A 65 -3.04 8.31 -1.43
C ARG A 65 -3.78 9.14 -0.40
N GLY A 66 -3.09 10.00 0.33
CA GLY A 66 -3.71 10.97 1.24
C GLY A 66 -4.08 10.38 2.61
N GLU A 67 -4.95 11.12 3.32
CA GLU A 67 -5.29 10.88 4.73
C GLU A 67 -6.42 9.86 4.95
N LYS A 68 -7.03 9.33 3.88
CA LYS A 68 -8.08 8.31 3.99
C LYS A 68 -7.47 6.99 4.48
N GLN A 69 -8.17 6.27 5.36
CA GLN A 69 -7.67 5.01 5.91
C GLN A 69 -7.60 3.91 4.84
N VAL A 70 -6.60 3.05 4.95
CA VAL A 70 -6.35 1.95 4.01
C VAL A 70 -7.57 1.01 3.92
N LYS A 71 -8.22 0.70 5.04
CA LYS A 71 -9.43 -0.14 5.08
C LYS A 71 -10.58 0.42 4.23
N ASP A 72 -10.71 1.75 4.17
CA ASP A 72 -11.81 2.43 3.48
C ASP A 72 -11.66 2.40 1.95
N TYR A 73 -10.51 1.91 1.46
CA TYR A 73 -10.26 1.62 0.04
C TYR A 73 -10.62 0.17 -0.33
N GLY A 74 -10.99 -0.67 0.64
CA GLY A 74 -11.32 -2.08 0.43
C GLY A 74 -10.10 -2.99 0.27
N VAL A 75 -8.91 -2.54 0.69
CA VAL A 75 -7.70 -3.37 0.77
C VAL A 75 -7.94 -4.52 1.74
N ARG A 76 -7.56 -5.73 1.34
CA ARG A 76 -7.82 -6.97 2.07
C ARG A 76 -6.74 -8.00 1.79
N ASN A 77 -6.83 -9.14 2.46
CA ASN A 77 -5.93 -10.26 2.21
C ASN A 77 -5.92 -10.63 0.71
N GLY A 78 -4.74 -10.74 0.13
CA GLY A 78 -4.54 -11.05 -1.28
C GLY A 78 -4.65 -9.86 -2.24
N SER A 79 -4.87 -8.63 -1.76
CA SER A 79 -4.75 -7.44 -2.61
C SER A 79 -3.30 -7.29 -3.11
N CYS A 80 -3.12 -6.87 -4.36
CA CYS A 80 -1.80 -6.62 -4.94
C CYS A 80 -1.49 -5.12 -4.90
N ILE A 81 -0.39 -4.71 -4.28
CA ILE A 81 0.06 -3.32 -4.22
C ILE A 81 1.26 -3.13 -5.16
N TYR A 82 1.19 -2.13 -6.04
CA TYR A 82 2.23 -1.79 -7.01
C TYR A 82 2.88 -0.45 -6.68
N VAL A 83 4.21 -0.46 -6.57
CA VAL A 83 5.03 0.68 -6.12
C VAL A 83 5.58 1.56 -7.24
N ARG A 84 5.65 1.05 -8.48
CA ARG A 84 6.12 1.78 -9.67
C ARG A 84 5.39 1.29 -10.91
N HIS A 85 5.42 2.11 -11.95
CA HIS A 85 4.85 1.83 -13.26
C HIS A 85 5.92 1.49 -14.29
#